data_AF-A0A399I4L4-F1
#
_entry.id   AF-A0A399I4L4-F1
#
_cell.length_a   1.000
_cell.length_b   1.000
_cell.length_c   1.000
_cell.angle_alpha   90.00
_cell.angle_beta   90.00
_cell.angle_gamma   90.00
#
_symmetry.space_group_name_H-M   'P 1'
#
loop_
_entity.id
_entity.type
_entity.pdbx_description
1 polymer ?
#
loop_
_entity_poly.entity_id
_entity_poly.type
_entity_poly.pdbx_seq_one_letter_code
_entity_poly.pdbx_strand_id
1 'polypeptide(L)'
;MSYSPLVTIIIPVYNGSNYLKEAIESSLAQTYHNIEVIVVNDGSKDDGATESIAKSFGDKIKYFYKENGGVASALNVGIKESKGEYLSWLSHDDMYLSHKIKYQLDFLGDKFLPRQILYGDFQIFDVPTGKSSINLTPSVSPGNYLCEALYLLFGGAIHGCTLLLPKACFDEVGLFNEDLRTVQDYDLWFKLLKARYEFRHIQGPLIVTRHHEGQGTLSMADIHRQEVERLYIWAFDEFFESFKCFSLEQVASFVMLLKNKNLTEAPFHIIKRWPDNQVQRDCLMSYLQDQDINKKTVFRTSVKKLVQQTLLTKLATAKNPTLEWIFRLFEKR
;
A
#
# COMPACT_ATOMS: atom_id res chain seq x y z
N MET A 1 -24.20 -8.41 15.72
CA MET A 1 -23.23 -7.43 16.23
C MET A 1 -24.00 -6.26 16.81
N SER A 2 -23.69 -5.87 18.04
CA SER A 2 -24.31 -4.69 18.67
C SER A 2 -23.57 -3.40 18.30
N TYR A 3 -22.28 -3.53 17.97
CA TYR A 3 -21.46 -2.44 17.46
C TYR A 3 -21.66 -2.29 15.95
N SER A 4 -22.15 -1.13 15.52
CA SER A 4 -22.44 -0.83 14.11
C SER A 4 -21.90 0.56 13.76
N PRO A 5 -20.57 0.72 13.67
CA PRO A 5 -19.94 2.03 13.43
C PRO A 5 -20.25 2.56 12.03
N LEU A 6 -20.40 3.87 11.91
CA LEU A 6 -20.50 4.48 10.58
C LEU A 6 -19.15 4.35 9.86
N VAL A 7 -19.16 3.85 8.62
CA VAL A 7 -17.97 3.78 7.76
C VAL A 7 -18.10 4.80 6.63
N THR A 8 -17.13 5.69 6.51
CA THR A 8 -17.04 6.63 5.39
C THR A 8 -16.17 6.04 4.28
N ILE A 9 -16.72 5.98 3.07
CA ILE A 9 -16.01 5.60 1.84
C ILE A 9 -15.74 6.87 1.04
N ILE A 10 -14.47 7.20 0.83
CA ILE A 10 -14.05 8.38 0.05
C ILE A 10 -13.62 7.95 -1.36
N ILE A 11 -14.15 8.61 -2.38
CA ILE A 11 -13.78 8.41 -3.79
C ILE A 11 -13.18 9.73 -4.31
N PRO A 12 -11.84 9.88 -4.32
CA PRO A 12 -11.20 10.99 -5.02
C PRO A 12 -11.28 10.73 -6.54
N VAL A 13 -11.63 11.76 -7.31
CA VAL A 13 -11.77 11.64 -8.76
C VAL A 13 -11.23 12.87 -9.48
N TYR A 14 -10.50 12.64 -10.57
CA TYR A 14 -10.07 13.66 -11.53
C TYR A 14 -10.14 13.04 -12.94
N ASN A 15 -10.93 13.64 -13.83
CA ASN A 15 -11.20 13.14 -15.19
C ASN A 15 -11.67 11.67 -15.22
N GLY A 16 -12.55 11.29 -14.29
CA GLY A 16 -12.90 9.89 -14.04
C GLY A 16 -14.23 9.42 -14.64
N SER A 17 -14.74 10.11 -15.69
CA SER A 17 -16.05 9.79 -16.28
C SER A 17 -16.13 8.39 -16.91
N ASN A 18 -14.99 7.76 -17.19
CA ASN A 18 -14.86 6.39 -17.69
C ASN A 18 -15.33 5.32 -16.69
N TYR A 19 -15.11 5.51 -15.39
CA TYR A 19 -15.30 4.44 -14.39
C TYR A 19 -15.98 4.88 -13.09
N LEU A 20 -16.14 6.19 -12.85
CA LEU A 20 -16.67 6.73 -11.60
C LEU A 20 -18.05 6.14 -11.24
N LYS A 21 -18.91 5.89 -12.22
CA LYS A 21 -20.24 5.33 -11.98
C LYS A 21 -20.16 3.98 -11.27
N GLU A 22 -19.28 3.10 -11.73
CA GLU A 22 -19.11 1.74 -11.18
C GLU A 22 -18.44 1.77 -9.80
N ALA A 23 -17.51 2.72 -9.57
CA ALA A 23 -16.91 2.95 -8.26
C ALA A 23 -17.97 3.39 -7.22
N ILE A 24 -18.87 4.32 -7.59
CA ILE A 24 -19.97 4.75 -6.72
C ILE A 24 -20.96 3.60 -6.49
N GLU A 25 -21.40 2.92 -7.55
CA GLU A 25 -22.36 1.81 -7.45
C GLU A 25 -21.84 0.70 -6.55
N SER A 26 -20.57 0.29 -6.70
CA SER A 26 -19.96 -0.74 -5.85
C SER A 26 -19.78 -0.32 -4.38
N SER A 27 -19.55 0.97 -4.13
CA SER A 27 -19.48 1.55 -2.79
C SER A 27 -20.84 1.57 -2.10
N LEU A 28 -21.92 1.88 -2.84
CA LEU A 28 -23.29 1.88 -2.32
C LEU A 28 -23.86 0.45 -2.17
N ALA A 29 -23.40 -0.50 -2.97
CA ALA A 29 -23.85 -1.88 -2.96
C ALA A 29 -23.22 -2.74 -1.84
N GLN A 30 -22.66 -2.13 -0.79
CA GLN A 30 -22.13 -2.87 0.35
C GLN A 30 -23.25 -3.57 1.13
N THR A 31 -22.97 -4.80 1.55
CA THR A 31 -23.82 -5.60 2.45
C THR A 31 -23.86 -5.04 3.87
N TYR A 32 -22.92 -4.16 4.23
CA TYR A 32 -22.98 -3.33 5.42
C TYR A 32 -23.60 -1.97 5.06
N HIS A 33 -24.73 -1.62 5.69
CA HIS A 33 -25.53 -0.48 5.26
C HIS A 33 -25.26 0.82 6.03
N ASN A 34 -24.61 0.79 7.19
CA ASN A 34 -24.26 2.01 7.94
C ASN A 34 -23.01 2.66 7.36
N ILE A 35 -23.13 3.12 6.12
CA ILE A 35 -22.06 3.73 5.34
C ILE A 35 -22.46 5.14 4.89
N GLU A 36 -21.47 5.97 4.65
CA GLU A 36 -21.62 7.17 3.84
C GLU A 36 -20.58 7.17 2.72
N VAL A 37 -20.97 7.63 1.53
CA VAL A 37 -20.07 7.72 0.37
C VAL A 37 -19.83 9.19 0.06
N ILE A 38 -18.56 9.58 0.02
CA ILE A 38 -18.12 10.93 -0.31
C ILE A 38 -17.33 10.89 -1.61
N VAL A 39 -17.79 11.61 -2.63
CA VAL A 39 -17.07 11.80 -3.89
C VAL A 39 -16.44 13.19 -3.87
N VAL A 40 -15.13 13.25 -4.04
CA VAL A 40 -14.39 14.52 -4.12
C VAL A 40 -13.83 14.66 -5.53
N ASN A 41 -14.44 15.53 -6.32
CA ASN A 41 -13.96 15.92 -7.63
C ASN A 41 -12.83 16.94 -7.49
N ASP A 42 -11.61 16.50 -7.81
CA ASP A 42 -10.36 17.27 -7.73
C ASP A 42 -10.14 18.10 -9.00
N GLY A 43 -11.16 18.85 -9.40
CA GLY A 43 -11.07 19.83 -10.47
C GLY A 43 -11.02 19.23 -11.87
N SER A 44 -11.81 18.19 -12.15
CA SER A 44 -11.90 17.56 -13.48
C SER A 44 -12.07 18.57 -14.62
N LYS A 45 -11.37 18.31 -15.73
CA LYS A 45 -11.37 19.06 -16.99
C LYS A 45 -11.90 18.18 -18.12
N ASP A 46 -13.10 17.63 -17.93
CA ASP A 46 -13.76 16.70 -18.84
C ASP A 46 -15.16 17.21 -19.23
N ASP A 47 -15.28 18.53 -19.45
CA ASP A 47 -16.50 19.23 -19.85
C ASP A 47 -17.72 18.92 -18.96
N GLY A 48 -17.46 18.64 -17.67
CA GLY A 48 -18.49 18.35 -16.67
C GLY A 48 -18.99 16.90 -16.66
N ALA A 49 -18.41 16.00 -17.45
CA ALA A 49 -18.84 14.59 -17.50
C ALA A 49 -18.70 13.89 -16.14
N THR A 50 -17.55 14.03 -15.46
CA THR A 50 -17.34 13.49 -14.10
C THR A 50 -18.39 14.02 -13.12
N GLU A 51 -18.63 15.33 -13.15
CA GLU A 51 -19.60 15.98 -12.25
C GLU A 51 -21.03 15.49 -12.50
N SER A 52 -21.43 15.41 -13.78
CA SER A 52 -22.75 14.93 -14.18
C SER A 52 -23.02 13.51 -13.67
N ILE A 53 -22.04 12.62 -13.78
CA ILE A 53 -22.13 11.26 -13.24
C ILE A 53 -22.32 11.29 -11.73
N ALA A 54 -21.48 12.02 -10.98
CA ALA A 54 -21.60 12.08 -9.53
C ALA A 54 -22.96 12.63 -9.09
N LYS A 55 -23.39 13.77 -9.65
CA LYS A 55 -24.66 14.41 -9.32
C LYS A 55 -25.88 13.54 -9.65
N SER A 56 -25.77 12.63 -10.61
CA SER A 56 -26.85 11.68 -10.95
C SER A 56 -27.24 10.74 -9.81
N PHE A 57 -26.37 10.55 -8.80
CA PHE A 57 -26.67 9.74 -7.61
C PHE A 57 -27.47 10.48 -6.54
N GLY A 58 -27.64 11.81 -6.66
CA GLY A 58 -28.40 12.63 -5.71
C GLY A 58 -27.92 12.46 -4.28
N ASP A 59 -28.87 12.36 -3.34
CA ASP A 59 -28.61 12.27 -1.90
C ASP A 59 -27.99 10.94 -1.44
N LYS A 60 -27.78 9.99 -2.35
CA LYS A 60 -27.09 8.71 -2.03
C LYS A 60 -25.61 8.93 -1.74
N ILE A 61 -25.02 10.02 -2.23
CA ILE A 61 -23.63 10.39 -1.99
C ILE A 61 -23.55 11.83 -1.50
N LYS A 62 -22.41 12.19 -0.89
CA LYS A 62 -22.02 13.59 -0.75
C LYS A 62 -21.00 13.92 -1.83
N TYR A 63 -21.28 14.94 -2.62
CA TYR A 63 -20.38 15.40 -3.67
C TYR A 63 -19.72 16.71 -3.27
N PHE A 64 -18.40 16.77 -3.40
CA PHE A 64 -17.60 17.98 -3.23
C PHE A 64 -16.79 18.25 -4.48
N TYR A 65 -16.73 19.52 -4.88
CA TYR A 65 -15.82 20.00 -5.91
C TYR A 65 -14.74 20.85 -5.25
N LYS A 66 -13.50 20.70 -5.71
CA LYS A 66 -12.38 21.59 -5.39
C LYS A 66 -11.53 21.82 -6.63
N GLU A 67 -10.71 22.88 -6.62
CA GLU A 67 -9.65 23.05 -7.62
C GLU A 67 -8.62 21.91 -7.49
N ASN A 68 -8.02 21.48 -8.61
CA ASN A 68 -7.10 20.34 -8.62
C ASN A 68 -5.89 20.57 -7.69
N GLY A 69 -5.71 19.66 -6.73
CA GLY A 69 -4.57 19.63 -5.81
C GLY A 69 -3.86 18.28 -5.75
N GLY A 70 -4.31 17.30 -6.54
CA GLY A 70 -3.88 15.92 -6.48
C GLY A 70 -4.71 15.06 -5.51
N VAL A 71 -4.52 13.74 -5.65
CA VAL A 71 -5.29 12.72 -4.91
C VAL A 71 -5.22 12.90 -3.38
N ALA A 72 -4.04 13.26 -2.85
CA ALA A 72 -3.87 13.55 -1.42
C ALA A 72 -4.78 14.68 -0.94
N SER A 73 -4.83 15.77 -1.71
CA SER A 73 -5.67 16.95 -1.42
C SER A 73 -7.16 16.59 -1.46
N ALA A 74 -7.58 15.78 -2.43
CA ALA A 74 -8.95 15.29 -2.53
C ALA A 74 -9.34 14.36 -1.36
N LEU A 75 -8.45 13.42 -1.00
CA LEU A 75 -8.63 12.56 0.16
C LEU A 75 -8.74 13.38 1.46
N ASN A 76 -7.90 14.41 1.62
CA ASN A 76 -7.92 15.28 2.79
C ASN A 76 -9.23 16.04 2.94
N VAL A 77 -9.84 16.51 1.85
CA VAL A 77 -11.19 17.09 1.88
C VAL A 77 -12.20 16.03 2.32
N GLY A 78 -12.15 14.83 1.74
CA GLY A 78 -13.05 13.74 2.14
C GLY A 78 -12.93 13.35 3.61
N ILE A 79 -11.72 13.32 4.17
CA ILE A 79 -11.46 12.98 5.58
C ILE A 79 -12.04 14.06 6.50
N LYS A 80 -11.87 15.34 6.17
CA LYS A 80 -12.42 16.46 6.94
C LYS A 80 -13.95 16.44 6.97
N GLU A 81 -14.58 16.09 5.84
CA GLU A 81 -16.03 16.02 5.69
C GLU A 81 -16.66 14.69 6.18
N SER A 82 -15.81 13.71 6.52
CA SER A 82 -16.25 12.41 7.01
C SER A 82 -16.84 12.47 8.40
N LYS A 83 -17.86 11.65 8.65
CA LYS A 83 -18.55 11.46 9.93
C LYS A 83 -18.35 10.05 10.50
N GLY A 84 -17.81 9.12 9.70
CA GLY A 84 -17.57 7.75 10.10
C GLY A 84 -16.50 7.60 11.18
N GLU A 85 -16.66 6.57 12.00
CA GLU A 85 -15.65 6.14 12.98
C GLU A 85 -14.51 5.39 12.26
N TYR A 86 -14.82 4.75 11.13
CA TYR A 86 -13.85 4.17 10.23
C TYR A 86 -13.89 4.83 8.85
N LEU A 87 -12.72 4.84 8.20
CA LEU A 87 -12.49 5.35 6.87
C LEU A 87 -11.99 4.24 5.95
N SER A 88 -12.49 4.28 4.74
CA SER A 88 -12.07 3.48 3.60
C SER A 88 -12.02 4.42 2.39
N TRP A 89 -11.17 4.16 1.40
CA TRP A 89 -11.19 4.92 0.15
C TRP A 89 -11.14 4.01 -1.07
N LEU A 90 -11.60 4.52 -2.20
CA LEU A 90 -11.66 3.79 -3.46
C LEU A 90 -11.22 4.71 -4.59
N SER A 91 -10.24 4.29 -5.37
CA SER A 91 -9.90 5.00 -6.61
C SER A 91 -11.08 4.95 -7.57
N HIS A 92 -11.35 6.04 -8.29
CA HIS A 92 -12.51 6.14 -9.18
C HIS A 92 -12.54 5.09 -10.31
N ASP A 93 -11.40 4.49 -10.62
CA ASP A 93 -11.19 3.45 -11.62
C ASP A 93 -11.24 2.02 -11.07
N ASP A 94 -11.43 1.84 -9.77
CA ASP A 94 -11.54 0.53 -9.10
C ASP A 94 -13.00 0.23 -8.69
N MET A 95 -13.25 -0.98 -8.14
CA MET A 95 -14.54 -1.37 -7.56
C MET A 95 -14.37 -2.08 -6.22
N TYR A 96 -15.29 -1.86 -5.28
CA TYR A 96 -15.40 -2.70 -4.09
C TYR A 96 -16.15 -4.00 -4.38
N LEU A 97 -15.75 -5.09 -3.73
CA LEU A 97 -16.62 -6.24 -3.58
C LEU A 97 -17.68 -5.94 -2.50
N SER A 98 -18.91 -6.37 -2.73
CA SER A 98 -20.07 -6.03 -1.89
C SER A 98 -19.95 -6.45 -0.43
N HIS A 99 -19.08 -7.41 -0.11
CA HIS A 99 -18.85 -7.89 1.24
C HIS A 99 -17.71 -7.18 1.98
N LYS A 100 -16.92 -6.31 1.32
CA LYS A 100 -15.69 -5.72 1.87
C LYS A 100 -15.89 -5.16 3.28
N ILE A 101 -16.77 -4.18 3.42
CA ILE A 101 -16.93 -3.45 4.69
C ILE A 101 -17.48 -4.38 5.77
N LYS A 102 -18.50 -5.18 5.44
CA LYS A 102 -19.07 -6.15 6.39
C LYS A 102 -18.01 -7.13 6.87
N TYR A 103 -17.23 -7.70 5.97
CA TYR A 103 -16.22 -8.70 6.28
C TYR A 103 -15.10 -8.14 7.15
N GLN A 104 -14.67 -6.91 6.86
CA GLN A 104 -13.69 -6.18 7.67
C GLN A 104 -14.23 -5.89 9.09
N LEU A 105 -15.46 -5.41 9.23
CA LEU A 105 -16.06 -5.17 10.54
C LEU A 105 -16.30 -6.48 11.30
N ASP A 106 -16.73 -7.54 10.60
CA ASP A 106 -16.94 -8.85 11.22
C ASP A 106 -15.62 -9.42 11.79
N PHE A 107 -14.48 -9.15 11.14
CA PHE A 107 -13.15 -9.51 11.62
C PHE A 107 -12.75 -8.75 12.90
N LEU A 108 -13.14 -7.47 13.03
CA LEU A 108 -12.90 -6.70 14.27
C LEU A 108 -13.79 -7.19 15.43
N GLY A 109 -14.95 -7.78 15.12
CA GLY A 109 -15.92 -8.27 16.09
C GLY A 109 -16.69 -7.14 16.80
N ASP A 110 -17.26 -7.42 17.97
CA ASP A 110 -18.06 -6.46 18.75
C ASP A 110 -17.21 -5.43 19.54
N LYS A 111 -15.95 -5.21 19.17
CA LYS A 111 -15.05 -4.28 19.88
C LYS A 111 -14.47 -3.24 18.92
N PHE A 112 -14.52 -1.98 19.32
CA PHE A 112 -13.69 -0.96 18.70
C PHE A 112 -12.21 -1.26 18.99
N LEU A 113 -11.42 -1.42 17.92
CA LEU A 113 -9.98 -1.63 18.02
C LEU A 113 -9.27 -0.39 17.45
N PRO A 114 -9.05 0.67 18.26
CA PRO A 114 -8.66 2.00 17.81
C PRO A 114 -7.33 2.09 17.06
N ARG A 115 -6.50 1.04 17.14
CA ARG A 115 -5.17 0.98 16.52
C ARG A 115 -5.04 -0.13 15.49
N GLN A 116 -6.12 -0.77 15.08
CA GLN A 116 -6.08 -1.81 14.04
C GLN A 116 -6.47 -1.22 12.69
N ILE A 117 -5.61 -1.47 11.69
CA ILE A 117 -5.81 -1.14 10.29
C ILE A 117 -5.97 -2.44 9.55
N LEU A 118 -7.10 -2.65 8.88
CA LEU A 118 -7.34 -3.87 8.12
C LEU A 118 -6.96 -3.66 6.66
N TYR A 119 -6.28 -4.62 6.07
CA TYR A 119 -6.01 -4.69 4.62
C TYR A 119 -6.27 -6.11 4.12
N GLY A 120 -6.32 -6.30 2.81
CA GLY A 120 -6.61 -7.63 2.26
C GLY A 120 -6.02 -7.88 0.89
N ASP A 121 -6.47 -8.98 0.30
CA ASP A 121 -6.12 -9.34 -1.07
C ASP A 121 -6.95 -8.49 -2.05
N PHE A 122 -6.60 -8.54 -3.33
CA PHE A 122 -7.35 -7.85 -4.36
C PHE A 122 -7.35 -8.61 -5.68
N GLN A 123 -8.42 -8.45 -6.45
CA GLN A 123 -8.48 -8.95 -7.82
C GLN A 123 -7.93 -7.88 -8.76
N ILE A 124 -7.09 -8.28 -9.70
CA ILE A 124 -6.63 -7.45 -10.81
C ILE A 124 -7.48 -7.81 -12.03
N PHE A 125 -8.17 -6.84 -12.59
CA PHE A 125 -8.89 -6.95 -13.85
C PHE A 125 -8.16 -6.18 -14.95
N ASP A 126 -7.56 -6.91 -15.87
CA ASP A 126 -6.87 -6.32 -17.02
C ASP A 126 -7.88 -5.97 -18.11
N VAL A 127 -8.14 -4.67 -18.28
CA VAL A 127 -9.15 -4.17 -19.22
C VAL A 127 -8.81 -4.54 -20.67
N PRO A 128 -7.56 -4.39 -21.16
CA PRO A 128 -7.21 -4.75 -22.54
C PRO A 128 -7.44 -6.22 -22.88
N THR A 129 -7.15 -7.14 -21.95
CA THR A 129 -7.25 -8.59 -22.21
C THR A 129 -8.54 -9.22 -21.69
N GLY A 130 -9.31 -8.51 -20.87
CA GLY A 130 -10.50 -9.02 -20.18
C GLY A 130 -10.19 -10.09 -19.12
N LYS A 131 -8.92 -10.31 -18.77
CA LYS A 131 -8.50 -11.36 -17.82
C LYS A 131 -8.53 -10.85 -16.38
N SER A 132 -8.87 -11.75 -15.47
CA SER A 132 -8.79 -11.51 -14.03
C SER A 132 -7.73 -12.40 -13.37
N SER A 133 -7.07 -11.87 -12.35
CA SER A 133 -6.20 -12.63 -11.46
C SER A 133 -6.35 -12.16 -10.02
N ILE A 134 -5.94 -12.95 -9.05
CA ILE A 134 -5.96 -12.58 -7.63
C ILE A 134 -4.52 -12.30 -7.20
N ASN A 135 -4.32 -11.16 -6.56
CA ASN A 135 -3.09 -10.83 -5.85
C ASN A 135 -3.29 -11.12 -4.36
N LEU A 136 -2.49 -12.05 -3.84
CA LEU A 136 -2.47 -12.42 -2.43
C LEU A 136 -1.46 -11.54 -1.71
N THR A 137 -1.94 -10.71 -0.80
CA THR A 137 -1.12 -9.81 0.00
C THR A 137 -0.55 -10.59 1.19
N PRO A 138 0.76 -10.47 1.52
CA PRO A 138 1.32 -11.20 2.65
C PRO A 138 0.76 -10.73 3.98
N SER A 139 0.62 -11.67 4.92
CA SER A 139 0.18 -11.45 6.29
C SER A 139 1.35 -11.11 7.21
N VAL A 140 1.07 -10.29 8.23
CA VAL A 140 2.04 -9.95 9.30
C VAL A 140 1.79 -10.84 10.52
N SER A 141 2.84 -11.49 11.03
CA SER A 141 2.81 -12.39 12.17
C SER A 141 3.06 -11.64 13.48
N PRO A 142 2.33 -11.94 14.58
CA PRO A 142 2.52 -11.25 15.87
C PRO A 142 3.95 -11.32 16.44
N GLY A 143 4.66 -12.43 16.22
CA GLY A 143 5.99 -12.66 16.81
C GLY A 143 7.13 -11.79 16.22
N ASN A 144 6.97 -11.29 14.99
CA ASN A 144 7.97 -10.48 14.29
C ASN A 144 7.33 -9.24 13.62
N TYR A 145 6.26 -8.73 14.23
CA TYR A 145 5.31 -7.81 13.61
C TYR A 145 5.99 -6.60 12.94
N LEU A 146 6.86 -5.88 13.67
CA LEU A 146 7.48 -4.66 13.14
C LEU A 146 8.38 -4.95 11.92
N CYS A 147 9.16 -6.03 11.96
CA CYS A 147 10.04 -6.41 10.87
C CYS A 147 9.23 -6.78 9.62
N GLU A 148 8.20 -7.61 9.77
CA GLU A 148 7.32 -8.02 8.68
C GLU A 148 6.48 -6.85 8.12
N ALA A 149 6.01 -5.94 8.98
CA ALA A 149 5.33 -4.72 8.55
C ALA A 149 6.27 -3.81 7.75
N LEU A 150 7.53 -3.65 8.16
CA LEU A 150 8.51 -2.89 7.39
C LEU A 150 8.75 -3.55 6.02
N TYR A 151 8.87 -4.88 5.95
CA TYR A 151 8.99 -5.57 4.65
C TYR A 151 7.80 -5.33 3.73
N LEU A 152 6.60 -5.40 4.30
CA LEU A 152 5.34 -5.17 3.59
C LEU A 152 5.31 -3.74 3.00
N LEU A 153 5.71 -2.74 3.79
CA LEU A 153 5.70 -1.33 3.37
C LEU A 153 6.81 -1.00 2.36
N PHE A 154 8.06 -1.40 2.62
CA PHE A 154 9.14 -1.22 1.63
C PHE A 154 8.94 -2.09 0.38
N GLY A 155 8.12 -3.14 0.48
CA GLY A 155 7.74 -4.01 -0.62
C GLY A 155 6.75 -3.39 -1.58
N GLY A 156 6.02 -2.36 -1.17
CA GLY A 156 4.91 -1.87 -1.98
C GLY A 156 3.74 -2.87 -2.03
N ALA A 157 3.53 -3.65 -0.97
CA ALA A 157 2.60 -4.78 -0.98
C ALA A 157 1.14 -4.42 -0.69
N ILE A 158 0.88 -3.41 0.15
CA ILE A 158 -0.47 -3.05 0.55
C ILE A 158 -1.10 -2.20 -0.56
N HIS A 159 -2.33 -2.54 -0.94
CA HIS A 159 -3.14 -1.72 -1.83
C HIS A 159 -4.05 -0.81 -1.02
N GLY A 160 -3.95 0.51 -1.21
CA GLY A 160 -4.66 1.49 -0.39
C GLY A 160 -6.17 1.32 -0.36
N CYS A 161 -6.79 1.02 -1.50
CA CYS A 161 -8.23 0.78 -1.60
C CYS A 161 -8.74 -0.44 -0.80
N THR A 162 -7.85 -1.32 -0.32
CA THR A 162 -8.24 -2.45 0.54
C THR A 162 -8.40 -2.04 2.01
N LEU A 163 -7.88 -0.87 2.40
CA LEU A 163 -7.77 -0.50 3.80
C LEU A 163 -9.13 -0.22 4.45
N LEU A 164 -9.20 -0.48 5.75
CA LEU A 164 -10.18 0.09 6.68
C LEU A 164 -9.39 0.64 7.87
N LEU A 165 -9.48 1.94 8.11
CA LEU A 165 -8.70 2.64 9.13
C LEU A 165 -9.62 3.33 10.14
N PRO A 166 -9.28 3.36 11.43
CA PRO A 166 -10.00 4.18 12.41
C PRO A 166 -9.75 5.66 12.10
N LYS A 167 -10.81 6.47 11.95
CA LYS A 167 -10.68 7.89 11.59
C LYS A 167 -9.82 8.68 12.57
N ALA A 168 -9.86 8.33 13.85
CA ALA A 168 -9.06 8.99 14.90
C ALA A 168 -7.54 8.92 14.65
N CYS A 169 -7.04 8.06 13.74
CA CYS A 169 -5.62 8.04 13.42
C CYS A 169 -5.12 9.35 12.80
N PHE A 170 -5.97 10.04 12.04
CA PHE A 170 -5.64 11.31 11.39
C PHE A 170 -5.41 12.44 12.39
N ASP A 171 -5.97 12.35 13.60
CA ASP A 171 -5.73 13.31 14.69
C ASP A 171 -4.32 13.12 15.30
N GLU A 172 -3.77 11.91 15.24
CA GLU A 172 -2.46 11.56 15.81
C GLU A 172 -1.32 11.73 14.80
N VAL A 173 -1.50 11.24 13.56
CA VAL A 173 -0.43 11.23 12.55
C VAL A 173 -0.54 12.32 11.49
N GLY A 174 -1.64 13.08 11.51
CA GLY A 174 -1.97 14.07 10.48
C GLY A 174 -2.60 13.46 9.24
N LEU A 175 -2.90 14.34 8.28
CA LEU A 175 -3.53 14.01 7.00
C LEU A 175 -2.50 13.55 5.95
N PHE A 176 -2.97 13.18 4.75
CA PHE A 176 -2.07 12.86 3.63
C PHE A 176 -1.21 14.08 3.29
N ASN A 177 0.06 13.85 3.01
CA ASN A 177 0.96 14.92 2.57
C ASN A 177 0.63 15.32 1.11
N GLU A 178 0.12 16.53 0.92
CA GLU A 178 -0.32 17.04 -0.39
C GLU A 178 0.85 17.34 -1.34
N ASP A 179 2.08 17.43 -0.83
CA ASP A 179 3.29 17.61 -1.65
C ASP A 179 3.74 16.32 -2.35
N LEU A 180 3.21 15.16 -1.93
CA LEU A 180 3.50 13.85 -2.53
C LEU A 180 2.45 13.51 -3.58
N ARG A 181 2.90 13.20 -4.80
CA ARG A 181 2.02 12.94 -5.93
C ARG A 181 1.63 11.48 -6.08
N THR A 182 2.50 10.56 -5.66
CA THR A 182 2.36 9.14 -5.99
C THR A 182 2.58 8.19 -4.81
N VAL A 183 3.19 8.66 -3.72
CA VAL A 183 3.50 7.85 -2.51
C VAL A 183 2.88 8.39 -1.23
N GLN A 184 1.91 9.30 -1.36
CA GLN A 184 1.18 9.92 -0.24
C GLN A 184 0.59 8.88 0.73
N ASP A 185 0.19 7.72 0.21
CA ASP A 185 -0.38 6.62 0.98
C ASP A 185 0.69 5.90 1.80
N TYR A 186 1.82 5.51 1.19
CA TYR A 186 2.92 4.87 1.92
C TYR A 186 3.57 5.81 2.95
N ASP A 187 3.67 7.12 2.67
CA ASP A 187 4.08 8.12 3.68
C ASP A 187 3.19 8.03 4.93
N LEU A 188 1.86 8.02 4.74
CA LEU A 188 0.91 7.86 5.84
C LEU A 188 1.06 6.50 6.52
N TRP A 189 1.27 5.40 5.78
CA TRP A 189 1.37 4.06 6.38
C TRP A 189 2.62 3.91 7.25
N PHE A 190 3.75 4.50 6.86
CA PHE A 190 4.94 4.54 7.71
C PHE A 190 4.69 5.37 8.98
N LYS A 191 4.01 6.52 8.88
CA LYS A 191 3.63 7.32 10.05
C LYS A 191 2.70 6.55 11.00
N LEU A 192 1.72 5.83 10.45
CA LEU A 192 0.81 4.96 11.21
C LEU A 192 1.57 3.83 11.91
N LEU A 193 2.47 3.13 11.21
CA LEU A 193 3.32 2.10 11.81
C LEU A 193 4.16 2.66 12.96
N LYS A 194 4.75 3.85 12.77
CA LYS A 194 5.55 4.53 13.80
C LYS A 194 4.72 4.91 15.02
N ALA A 195 3.48 5.33 14.79
CA ALA A 195 2.46 5.57 15.81
C ALA A 195 1.86 4.27 16.39
N ARG A 196 2.45 3.10 16.14
CA ARG A 196 2.02 1.80 16.68
C ARG A 196 0.60 1.39 16.26
N TYR A 197 0.15 1.85 15.10
CA TYR A 197 -0.98 1.22 14.43
C TYR A 197 -0.56 -0.11 13.84
N GLU A 198 -1.45 -1.07 13.94
CA GLU A 198 -1.22 -2.45 13.56
C GLU A 198 -1.99 -2.80 12.27
N PHE A 199 -1.27 -3.15 11.22
CA PHE A 199 -1.78 -3.66 9.96
C PHE A 199 -2.13 -5.13 10.13
N ARG A 200 -3.38 -5.48 9.89
CA ARG A 200 -3.90 -6.85 9.96
C ARG A 200 -4.43 -7.26 8.59
N HIS A 201 -3.87 -8.34 8.08
CA HIS A 201 -4.32 -8.95 6.83
C HIS A 201 -5.61 -9.72 7.05
N ILE A 202 -6.53 -9.57 6.10
CA ILE A 202 -7.72 -10.40 5.97
C ILE A 202 -7.63 -11.14 4.64
N GLN A 203 -7.82 -12.45 4.69
CA GLN A 203 -7.77 -13.31 3.51
C GLN A 203 -9.00 -13.12 2.63
N GLY A 204 -8.77 -13.09 1.32
CA GLY A 204 -9.81 -12.96 0.30
C GLY A 204 -9.80 -11.57 -0.34
N PRO A 205 -10.12 -11.49 -1.65
CA PRO A 205 -10.13 -10.22 -2.36
C PRO A 205 -11.18 -9.31 -1.74
N LEU A 206 -10.85 -8.03 -1.54
CA LEU A 206 -11.78 -7.02 -1.02
C LEU A 206 -12.25 -6.06 -2.12
N ILE A 207 -11.46 -5.93 -3.17
CA ILE A 207 -11.68 -5.01 -4.28
C ILE A 207 -11.33 -5.69 -5.60
N VAL A 208 -11.81 -5.09 -6.67
CA VAL A 208 -11.30 -5.29 -8.03
C VAL A 208 -10.57 -4.02 -8.42
N THR A 209 -9.24 -4.11 -8.60
CA THR A 209 -8.48 -3.03 -9.23
C THR A 209 -8.45 -3.25 -10.74
N ARG A 210 -8.67 -2.18 -11.50
CA ARG A 210 -8.56 -2.25 -12.96
C ARG A 210 -7.13 -2.02 -13.38
N HIS A 211 -6.70 -2.63 -14.48
CA HIS A 211 -5.45 -2.30 -15.15
C HIS A 211 -5.77 -1.79 -16.54
N HIS A 212 -5.41 -0.54 -16.81
CA HIS A 212 -5.69 0.15 -18.08
C HIS A 212 -4.63 1.22 -18.38
N GLU A 213 -4.54 1.65 -19.64
CA GLU A 213 -3.47 2.55 -20.10
C GLU A 213 -3.49 3.93 -19.44
N GLY A 214 -4.68 4.42 -19.05
CA GLY A 214 -4.85 5.73 -18.40
C GLY A 214 -4.52 5.81 -16.90
N GLN A 215 -3.95 4.77 -16.28
CA GLN A 215 -3.67 4.78 -14.84
C GLN A 215 -2.54 5.72 -14.45
N GLY A 216 -2.71 6.44 -13.35
CA GLY A 216 -1.71 7.39 -12.83
C GLY A 216 -0.34 6.75 -12.57
N THR A 217 -0.32 5.48 -12.14
CA THR A 217 0.91 4.72 -11.91
C THR A 217 1.79 4.59 -13.17
N LEU A 218 1.20 4.56 -14.36
CA LEU A 218 1.92 4.45 -15.63
C LEU A 218 2.43 5.82 -16.12
N SER A 219 1.64 6.88 -15.94
CA SER A 219 1.97 8.22 -16.45
C SER A 219 2.99 8.98 -15.60
N MET A 220 3.22 8.57 -14.35
CA MET A 220 4.05 9.29 -13.38
C MET A 220 5.29 8.49 -12.92
N ALA A 221 5.72 7.50 -13.70
CA ALA A 221 6.76 6.53 -13.27
C ALA A 221 8.07 7.17 -12.78
N ASP A 222 8.55 8.24 -13.43
CA ASP A 222 9.78 8.93 -13.01
C ASP A 222 9.62 9.70 -11.69
N ILE A 223 8.51 10.42 -11.54
CA ILE A 223 8.15 11.12 -10.30
C ILE A 223 8.01 10.09 -9.18
N HIS A 224 7.31 8.99 -9.48
CA HIS A 224 7.10 7.90 -8.53
C HIS A 224 8.40 7.32 -8.04
N ARG A 225 9.34 6.98 -8.94
CA ARG A 225 10.65 6.47 -8.55
C ARG A 225 11.39 7.43 -7.62
N GLN A 226 11.41 8.73 -7.94
CA GLN A 226 12.08 9.74 -7.10
C GLN A 226 11.42 9.92 -5.73
N GLU A 227 10.09 9.87 -5.67
CA GLU A 227 9.36 9.95 -4.41
C GLU A 227 9.57 8.69 -3.54
N VAL A 228 9.58 7.50 -4.15
CA VAL A 228 9.87 6.23 -3.46
C VAL A 228 11.29 6.25 -2.88
N GLU A 229 12.29 6.75 -3.62
CA GLU A 229 13.66 6.92 -3.10
C GLU A 229 13.70 7.72 -1.81
N ARG A 230 13.15 8.94 -1.86
CA ARG A 230 13.13 9.85 -0.71
C ARG A 230 12.36 9.27 0.45
N LEU A 231 11.20 8.67 0.17
CA LEU A 231 10.36 8.05 1.19
C LEU A 231 11.08 6.89 1.90
N TYR A 232 11.74 6.01 1.15
CA TYR A 232 12.41 4.84 1.73
C TYR A 232 13.69 5.21 2.47
N ILE A 233 14.43 6.23 2.02
CA ILE A 233 15.54 6.81 2.79
C ILE A 233 15.04 7.36 4.12
N TRP A 234 14.01 8.21 4.08
CA TRP A 234 13.40 8.78 5.28
C TRP A 234 12.89 7.68 6.21
N ALA A 235 12.10 6.74 5.71
CA ALA A 235 11.54 5.65 6.51
C ALA A 235 12.65 4.80 7.14
N PHE A 236 13.74 4.51 6.42
CA PHE A 236 14.86 3.79 7.01
C PHE A 236 15.46 4.54 8.20
N ASP A 237 15.66 5.85 8.07
CA ASP A 237 16.21 6.68 9.16
C ASP A 237 15.25 6.78 10.35
N GLU A 238 13.94 6.91 10.11
CA GLU A 238 12.92 6.95 11.16
C GLU A 238 12.82 5.65 11.96
N PHE A 239 13.04 4.51 11.29
CA PHE A 239 13.00 3.19 11.89
C PHE A 239 14.41 2.64 12.19
N PHE A 240 15.45 3.46 12.13
CA PHE A 240 16.85 3.02 12.19
C PHE A 240 17.17 2.14 13.40
N GLU A 241 16.66 2.51 14.59
CA GLU A 241 16.85 1.71 15.81
C GLU A 241 16.26 0.31 15.69
N SER A 242 15.16 0.15 14.95
CA SER A 242 14.56 -1.16 14.68
C SER A 242 15.41 -1.97 13.69
N PHE A 243 15.99 -1.30 12.68
CA PHE A 243 16.89 -1.93 11.71
C PHE A 243 18.21 -2.42 12.33
N LYS A 244 18.66 -1.86 13.48
CA LYS A 244 19.85 -2.38 14.17
C LYS A 244 19.68 -3.82 14.64
N CYS A 245 18.45 -4.26 14.89
CA CYS A 245 18.13 -5.62 15.31
C CYS A 245 17.98 -6.58 14.14
N PHE A 246 18.09 -6.12 12.90
CA PHE A 246 17.91 -6.97 11.72
C PHE A 246 19.17 -7.76 11.44
N SER A 247 18.99 -9.05 11.10
CA SER A 247 20.10 -9.89 10.66
C SER A 247 20.63 -9.45 9.28
N LEU A 248 21.84 -9.87 8.93
CA LEU A 248 22.42 -9.65 7.61
C LEU A 248 21.47 -10.05 6.48
N GLU A 249 20.81 -11.19 6.61
CA GLU A 249 19.91 -11.69 5.57
C GLU A 249 18.65 -10.83 5.47
N GLN A 250 18.21 -10.27 6.58
CA GLN A 250 17.09 -9.35 6.57
C GLN A 250 17.45 -8.06 5.82
N VAL A 251 18.58 -7.44 6.15
CA VAL A 251 19.03 -6.22 5.48
C VAL A 251 19.39 -6.47 4.02
N ALA A 252 20.05 -7.58 3.70
CA ALA A 252 20.30 -8.00 2.32
C ALA A 252 18.99 -8.12 1.53
N SER A 253 17.94 -8.69 2.12
CA SER A 253 16.62 -8.81 1.48
C SER A 253 15.98 -7.45 1.21
N PHE A 254 16.09 -6.47 2.13
CA PHE A 254 15.67 -5.09 1.88
C PHE A 254 16.45 -4.47 0.72
N VAL A 255 17.77 -4.54 0.75
CA VAL A 255 18.64 -3.98 -0.30
C VAL A 255 18.31 -4.56 -1.67
N MET A 256 18.09 -5.87 -1.76
CA MET A 256 17.71 -6.53 -3.00
C MET A 256 16.31 -6.12 -3.47
N LEU A 257 15.35 -6.01 -2.55
CA LEU A 257 13.99 -5.53 -2.83
C LEU A 257 14.02 -4.10 -3.42
N LEU A 258 14.86 -3.22 -2.85
CA LEU A 258 15.01 -1.85 -3.33
C LEU A 258 15.72 -1.79 -4.67
N LYS A 259 16.79 -2.58 -4.87
CA LYS A 259 17.48 -2.69 -6.17
C LYS A 259 16.52 -3.16 -7.27
N ASN A 260 15.64 -4.13 -6.97
CA ASN A 260 14.65 -4.65 -7.92
C ASN A 260 13.57 -3.62 -8.31
N LYS A 261 13.37 -2.58 -7.50
CA LYS A 261 12.52 -1.42 -7.83
C LYS A 261 13.26 -0.36 -8.65
N ASN A 262 14.46 -0.66 -9.15
CA ASN A 262 15.34 0.27 -9.86
C ASN A 262 15.68 1.54 -9.05
N LEU A 263 15.76 1.39 -7.72
CA LEU A 263 16.23 2.44 -6.83
C LEU A 263 17.77 2.48 -6.84
N THR A 264 18.33 3.66 -7.00
CA THR A 264 19.75 3.98 -7.09
C THR A 264 20.32 4.64 -5.84
N GLU A 265 19.51 5.19 -4.94
CA GLU A 265 20.01 5.90 -3.73
C GLU A 265 19.71 5.16 -2.44
N ALA A 266 18.45 4.79 -2.20
CA ALA A 266 18.00 4.13 -0.98
C ALA A 266 18.76 2.84 -0.64
N PRO A 267 19.05 1.92 -1.59
CA PRO A 267 19.84 0.72 -1.26
C PRO A 267 21.23 1.07 -0.69
N PHE A 268 21.90 2.08 -1.24
CA PHE A 268 23.23 2.49 -0.78
C PHE A 268 23.18 3.19 0.58
N HIS A 269 22.16 4.03 0.80
CA HIS A 269 21.94 4.71 2.08
C HIS A 269 21.79 3.71 3.23
N ILE A 270 20.96 2.69 3.02
CA ILE A 270 20.70 1.61 3.99
C ILE A 270 22.00 0.89 4.35
N ILE A 271 22.77 0.42 3.36
CA ILE A 271 24.01 -0.34 3.61
C ILE A 271 25.03 0.51 4.37
N LYS A 272 25.20 1.79 3.98
CA LYS A 272 26.20 2.67 4.59
C LYS A 272 25.94 2.86 6.09
N ARG A 273 24.68 2.98 6.48
CA ARG A 273 24.26 3.29 7.85
C ARG A 273 24.00 2.05 8.70
N TRP A 274 23.81 0.88 8.11
CA TRP A 274 23.58 -0.35 8.87
C TRP A 274 24.77 -0.67 9.80
N PRO A 275 24.54 -0.91 11.10
CA PRO A 275 25.60 -0.94 12.12
C PRO A 275 26.51 -2.18 12.10
N ASP A 276 26.24 -3.16 11.23
CA ASP A 276 26.94 -4.44 11.24
C ASP A 276 28.37 -4.38 10.64
N ASN A 277 29.13 -5.46 10.86
CA ASN A 277 30.56 -5.58 10.53
C ASN A 277 30.92 -5.00 9.15
N GLN A 278 31.97 -4.16 9.09
CA GLN A 278 32.50 -3.54 7.86
C GLN A 278 32.58 -4.52 6.68
N VAL A 279 33.00 -5.76 6.92
CA VAL A 279 33.11 -6.81 5.89
C VAL A 279 31.76 -7.11 5.23
N GLN A 280 30.68 -7.17 5.99
CA GLN A 280 29.35 -7.44 5.47
C GLN A 280 28.80 -6.26 4.65
N ARG A 281 29.08 -5.04 5.10
CA ARG A 281 28.77 -3.83 4.34
C ARG A 281 29.53 -3.79 3.02
N ASP A 282 30.82 -4.09 3.02
CA ASP A 282 31.63 -4.13 1.81
C ASP A 282 31.10 -5.18 0.81
N CYS A 283 30.65 -6.35 1.30
CA CYS A 283 29.99 -7.35 0.47
C CYS A 283 28.70 -6.84 -0.20
N LEU A 284 27.81 -6.17 0.55
CA LEU A 284 26.57 -5.62 0.01
C LEU A 284 26.83 -4.45 -0.94
N MET A 285 27.80 -3.59 -0.64
CA MET A 285 28.20 -2.48 -1.51
C MET A 285 28.74 -3.01 -2.85
N SER A 286 29.57 -4.05 -2.82
CA SER A 286 30.06 -4.72 -4.03
C SER A 286 28.92 -5.30 -4.87
N TYR A 287 27.86 -5.82 -4.25
CA TYR A 287 26.67 -6.31 -4.96
C TYR A 287 25.89 -5.17 -5.66
N LEU A 288 25.83 -3.97 -5.08
CA LEU A 288 25.16 -2.83 -5.70
C LEU A 288 25.96 -2.21 -6.85
N GLN A 289 27.29 -2.12 -6.70
CA GLN A 289 28.18 -1.47 -7.66
C GLN A 289 28.43 -2.28 -8.95
N ASP A 290 28.25 -3.60 -8.90
CA ASP A 290 28.48 -4.45 -10.08
C ASP A 290 27.31 -4.33 -11.08
N GLN A 291 27.57 -3.67 -12.22
CA GLN A 291 26.66 -3.46 -13.34
C GLN A 291 26.57 -4.70 -14.28
N ASP A 292 27.45 -5.69 -14.12
CA ASP A 292 27.59 -6.83 -15.04
C ASP A 292 27.34 -8.17 -14.31
N ILE A 293 26.09 -8.34 -13.86
CA ILE A 293 25.60 -9.52 -13.11
C ILE A 293 25.82 -10.86 -13.84
N ASN A 294 26.13 -10.83 -15.14
CA ASN A 294 26.36 -12.02 -15.97
C ASN A 294 27.79 -12.58 -15.91
N LYS A 295 28.78 -11.89 -15.30
CA LYS A 295 30.21 -12.30 -15.42
C LYS A 295 30.85 -12.97 -14.20
N LYS A 296 30.18 -13.11 -13.06
CA LYS A 296 30.77 -13.77 -11.86
C LYS A 296 29.90 -14.89 -11.31
N THR A 297 30.05 -16.08 -11.90
CA THR A 297 29.37 -17.33 -11.50
C THR A 297 29.52 -17.66 -10.02
N VAL A 298 30.69 -17.43 -9.42
CA VAL A 298 31.00 -17.78 -8.02
C VAL A 298 30.26 -16.87 -7.01
N PHE A 299 30.06 -15.60 -7.35
CA PHE A 299 29.43 -14.61 -6.46
C PHE A 299 27.90 -14.72 -6.49
N ARG A 300 27.31 -14.98 -7.67
CA ARG A 300 25.91 -15.40 -7.82
C ARG A 300 25.64 -16.60 -6.92
N THR A 301 26.52 -17.60 -6.95
CA THR A 301 26.36 -18.79 -6.12
C THR A 301 26.51 -18.50 -4.63
N SER A 302 27.33 -17.55 -4.19
CA SER A 302 27.60 -17.36 -2.75
C SER A 302 26.60 -16.46 -2.05
N VAL A 303 26.21 -15.31 -2.63
CA VAL A 303 25.16 -14.45 -2.04
C VAL A 303 23.77 -14.98 -2.34
N LYS A 304 23.50 -15.51 -3.56
CA LYS A 304 22.24 -16.24 -3.76
C LYS A 304 22.22 -17.53 -2.95
N LYS A 305 23.29 -18.32 -2.77
CA LYS A 305 23.21 -19.45 -1.81
C LYS A 305 23.06 -18.94 -0.39
N LEU A 306 23.74 -17.90 0.07
CA LEU A 306 23.58 -17.45 1.46
C LEU A 306 22.15 -16.95 1.70
N VAL A 307 21.63 -16.11 0.81
CA VAL A 307 20.26 -15.57 0.90
C VAL A 307 19.22 -16.66 0.60
N GLN A 308 19.38 -17.49 -0.43
CA GLN A 308 18.46 -18.61 -0.72
C GLN A 308 18.55 -19.72 0.33
N GLN A 309 19.72 -20.08 0.84
CA GLN A 309 19.87 -21.12 1.85
C GLN A 309 19.36 -20.62 3.18
N THR A 310 19.61 -19.37 3.57
CA THR A 310 18.98 -18.80 4.78
C THR A 310 17.48 -18.58 4.60
N LEU A 311 17.00 -18.11 3.45
CA LEU A 311 15.56 -17.99 3.15
C LEU A 311 14.91 -19.36 3.07
N LEU A 312 15.49 -20.36 2.41
CA LEU A 312 14.96 -21.73 2.32
C LEU A 312 15.01 -22.44 3.67
N THR A 313 16.06 -22.26 4.48
CA THR A 313 16.12 -22.81 5.84
C THR A 313 15.11 -22.13 6.75
N LYS A 314 14.91 -20.81 6.65
CA LYS A 314 13.87 -20.08 7.39
C LYS A 314 12.46 -20.35 6.86
N LEU A 315 12.25 -20.57 5.56
CA LEU A 315 10.96 -20.95 4.96
C LEU A 315 10.60 -22.40 5.29
N ALA A 316 11.59 -23.30 5.36
CA ALA A 316 11.39 -24.70 5.76
C ALA A 316 11.11 -24.84 7.26
N THR A 317 11.56 -23.89 8.09
CA THR A 317 11.40 -23.95 9.57
C THR A 317 10.32 -23.02 10.10
N ALA A 318 10.03 -21.92 9.42
CA ALA A 318 8.97 -20.98 9.74
C ALA A 318 8.04 -20.84 8.54
N LYS A 319 6.79 -21.30 8.70
CA LYS A 319 5.67 -21.00 7.79
C LYS A 319 5.37 -19.49 7.84
N ASN A 320 6.28 -18.65 7.34
CA ASN A 320 6.20 -17.18 7.39
C ASN A 320 5.75 -16.63 6.03
N PRO A 321 4.49 -16.17 5.90
CA PRO A 321 3.93 -15.72 4.62
C PRO A 321 4.66 -14.52 4.01
N THR A 322 5.21 -13.63 4.85
CA THR A 322 5.95 -12.44 4.38
C THR A 322 7.27 -12.82 3.73
N LEU A 323 8.04 -13.72 4.35
CA LEU A 323 9.30 -14.21 3.76
C LEU A 323 9.06 -15.00 2.47
N GLU A 324 7.96 -15.77 2.40
CA GLU A 324 7.61 -16.52 1.19
C GLU A 324 7.24 -15.58 0.03
N TRP A 325 6.48 -14.53 0.31
CA TRP A 325 6.15 -13.50 -0.67
C TRP A 325 7.40 -12.78 -1.21
N ILE A 326 8.31 -12.37 -0.31
CA ILE A 326 9.61 -11.79 -0.70
C ILE A 326 10.38 -12.75 -1.60
N PHE A 327 10.43 -14.04 -1.26
CA PHE A 327 11.11 -15.04 -2.08
C PHE A 327 10.48 -15.19 -3.48
N ARG A 328 9.15 -15.20 -3.58
CA ARG A 328 8.43 -15.24 -4.86
C ARG A 328 8.70 -14.00 -5.72
N LEU A 329 8.88 -12.83 -5.12
CA LEU A 329 9.31 -11.63 -5.85
C LEU A 329 10.70 -11.81 -6.48
N PHE A 330 11.57 -12.59 -5.84
CA PHE A 330 12.90 -12.90 -6.37
C PHE A 330 12.90 -13.98 -7.46
N GLU A 331 11.96 -14.92 -7.46
CA GLU A 331 11.91 -16.01 -8.46
C GLU A 331 11.19 -15.63 -9.76
N LYS A 332 10.27 -14.67 -9.72
CA LYS A 332 9.45 -14.30 -10.90
C LYS A 332 10.20 -13.51 -11.98
N ARG A 333 11.50 -13.24 -11.82
CA ARG A 333 12.38 -12.56 -12.79
C ARG A 333 13.81 -13.09 -12.69
#